data_AF-A0A9D9CA41-F1
#
_entry.id   AF-A0A9D9CA41-F1
#
_cell.length_a   1.000
_cell.length_b   1.000
_cell.length_c   1.000
_cell.angle_alpha   90.00
_cell.angle_beta   90.00
_cell.angle_gamma   90.00
#
_symmetry.space_group_name_H-M   'P 1'
#
loop_
_entity.id
_entity.type
_entity.pdbx_description
1 polymer ?
#
loop_
_entity_poly.entity_id
_entity_poly.type
_entity_poly.pdbx_seq_one_letter_code
_entity_poly.pdbx_strand_id
1 'polypeptide(L)' 'LAESGWSSVHSVVEEKRFWEIIGKLKSIGAKGILVLPIEKMII' A
#
# COMPACT_ATOMS: atom_id res chain seq x y z
N LEU A 1 -0.10 11.61 -16.55
CA LEU A 1 0.42 12.41 -15.42
C LEU A 1 -0.69 12.42 -14.38
N ALA A 2 -0.41 12.04 -13.14
CA ALA A 2 -1.42 11.78 -12.11
C ALA A 2 -2.46 12.91 -12.02
N GLU A 3 -3.73 12.55 -11.84
CA GLU A 3 -4.82 13.51 -11.68
C GLU A 3 -4.52 14.47 -10.51
N SER A 4 -4.90 15.74 -10.65
CA SER A 4 -4.71 16.73 -9.59
C SER A 4 -5.36 16.25 -8.28
N GLY A 5 -4.61 16.31 -7.17
CA GLY A 5 -5.06 15.84 -5.87
C GLY A 5 -4.78 14.36 -5.58
N TRP A 6 -4.24 13.60 -6.54
CA TRP A 6 -3.81 12.23 -6.30
C TRP A 6 -2.33 12.12 -5.96
N SER A 7 -2.04 11.30 -4.96
CA SER A 7 -0.69 10.91 -4.58
C SER A 7 -0.59 9.39 -4.55
N SER A 8 0.49 8.85 -5.09
CA SER A 8 0.84 7.43 -4.95
C SER A 8 1.82 7.24 -3.80
N VAL A 9 1.59 6.22 -2.97
CA VAL A 9 2.48 5.86 -1.86
C VAL A 9 2.96 4.42 -2.08
N HIS A 10 4.26 4.20 -1.92
CA HIS A 10 4.86 2.87 -1.87
C HIS A 10 5.44 2.66 -0.47
N SER A 11 5.13 1.53 0.16
CA SER A 11 5.65 1.19 1.49
C SER A 11 5.71 -0.32 1.69
N VAL A 12 6.67 -0.74 2.51
CA VAL A 12 6.78 -2.12 2.98
C VAL A 12 6.00 -2.24 4.29
N VAL A 13 5.20 -3.29 4.41
CA VAL A 13 4.40 -3.57 5.60
C VAL A 13 4.66 -4.98 6.10
N GLU A 14 4.58 -5.18 7.42
CA GLU A 14 4.66 -6.51 8.01
C GLU A 14 3.48 -7.39 7.58
N GLU A 15 3.75 -8.63 7.18
CA GLU A 15 2.73 -9.57 6.68
C GLU A 15 1.59 -9.79 7.68
N LYS A 16 1.91 -9.90 8.98
CA LYS A 16 0.91 -10.08 10.05
C LYS A 16 -0.09 -8.93 10.15
N ARG A 17 0.30 -7.73 9.71
CA ARG A 17 -0.51 -6.50 9.77
C ARG A 17 -1.10 -6.12 8.42
N PHE A 18 -0.81 -6.89 7.37
CA PHE A 18 -1.16 -6.58 5.99
C PHE A 18 -2.67 -6.30 5.84
N TRP A 19 -3.53 -7.24 6.24
CA TRP A 19 -4.99 -7.12 6.07
C TRP A 19 -5.58 -5.98 6.90
N GLU A 20 -5.03 -5.73 8.10
CA GLU A 20 -5.43 -4.61 8.96
C GLU A 20 -5.16 -3.26 8.27
N ILE A 21 -3.95 -3.10 7.72
CA ILE A 21 -3.52 -1.87 7.04
C ILE A 21 -4.33 -1.65 5.76
N ILE A 22 -4.53 -2.69 4.94
CA ILE A 22 -5.36 -2.57 3.73
C ILE A 22 -6.80 -2.17 4.09
N GLY A 23 -7.36 -2.71 5.17
CA GLY A 23 -8.67 -2.31 5.67
C GLY A 23 -8.74 -0.81 5.99
N LYS A 24 -7.77 -0.30 6.74
CA LYS A 24 -7.67 1.13 7.09
C LYS A 24 -7.49 2.04 5.86
N LEU A 25 -6.67 1.63 4.90
CA LEU A 25 -6.46 2.39 3.67
C LEU A 25 -7.75 2.45 2.83
N LYS A 26 -8.45 1.33 2.69
CA LYS A 26 -9.74 1.29 1.99
C LYS A 26 -10.79 2.17 2.67
N SER A 27 -10.84 2.19 4.01
CA SER A 27 -11.84 2.98 4.75
C SER A 27 -11.66 4.49 4.60
N ILE A 28 -10.45 4.97 4.28
CA ILE A 28 -10.19 6.39 3.97
C ILE A 28 -10.28 6.70 2.46
N GLY A 29 -10.71 5.74 1.65
CA GLY A 29 -10.94 5.92 0.22
C GLY A 29 -9.73 5.65 -0.68
N ALA A 30 -8.69 4.97 -0.18
CA ALA A 30 -7.56 4.56 -1.02
C ALA A 30 -8.04 3.62 -2.14
N LYS A 31 -7.56 3.86 -3.36
CA LYS A 31 -7.88 3.06 -4.55
C LYS A 31 -6.59 2.58 -5.21
N GLY A 32 -6.70 1.55 -6.06
CA GLY A 32 -5.56 1.05 -6.83
C GLY A 32 -4.46 0.41 -5.97
N ILE A 33 -4.83 -0.24 -4.86
CA ILE A 33 -3.88 -0.90 -3.96
C ILE A 33 -3.29 -2.12 -4.68
N LEU A 34 -2.02 -2.04 -5.04
CA LEU A 34 -1.22 -3.14 -5.55
C LEU A 34 -0.39 -3.75 -4.42
N VAL A 35 -0.34 -5.07 -4.37
CA VAL A 35 0.37 -5.82 -3.32
C VAL A 35 1.30 -6.80 -4.01
N LEU A 36 2.56 -6.78 -3.60
CA LEU A 36 3.62 -7.63 -4.14
C LEU A 36 4.39 -8.25 -2.97
N PRO A 37 4.68 -9.56 -2.98
CA PRO A 37 5.59 -10.15 -2.02
C PRO A 37 7.01 -9.63 -2.25
N ILE A 38 7.81 -9.51 -1.18
CA ILE A 38 9.22 -9.14 -1.27
C ILE A 38 10.04 -10.44 -1.17
N GLU A 39 10.70 -10.81 -2.27
CA GLU A 39 11.51 -12.04 -2.32
C GLU A 39 12.86 -11.88 -1.60
N LYS A 40 13.47 -10.71 -1.70
CA LYS A 40 14.77 -10.42 -1.09
C LYS A 40 14.84 -8.95 -0.68
N MET A 41 15.19 -8.71 0.58
CA MET A 41 15.52 -7.39 1.09
C MET A 41 17.01 -7.37 1.43
N ILE A 42 17.72 -6.35 0.96
CA ILE A 42 19.10 -6.06 1.36
C ILE A 42 19.06 -4.70 2.05
N ILE A 43 19.61 -4.63 3.25
CA ILE A 43 19.65 -3.42 4.09
C ILE A 43 21.02 -2.78 3.96
#